data_AF-A0A015JW12-F1
#
_entry.id   AF-A0A015JW12-F1
#
_cell.length_a   1.000
_cell.length_b   1.000
_cell.length_c   1.000
_cell.angle_alpha   90.00
_cell.angle_beta   90.00
_cell.angle_gamma   90.00
#
_symmetry.space_group_name_H-M   'P 1'
#
loop_
_entity.id
_entity.type
_entity.pdbx_description
1 polymer ?
#
loop_
_entity_poly.entity_id
_entity_poly.type
_entity_poly.pdbx_seq_one_letter_code
_entity_poly.pdbx_strand_id
1 'polypeptide(L)'
;MDDSTLIASSKSGIEDRLSIAAEFYTLNNVQANSAKYVLLSSSLPSSKITFELSSSSLVSDTFLSLSSLPLNTSFRFLGVWFSLSASSNFVLKQVRSMVKDMAALLGPKKLLAQHVAYLYNAILLPRLEFHLQTTLFSESTIQSIIKPMFSVLRRKAGLAATTPLALLFLKLPFSIQNAFYRFLSSHIASWQTIFTHPDFKDFALYAISYLQGYLGAESCPTTINLEPWSQVISLRTHTLFNSLLFSSRLNITWSLPFRPPRQDLQPALPLRSILPHSIFQTAWKLWKNLNLFVLAQLASPCGRYLMNWPDLRYLSILLLVY
;
A
#
# COMPACT_ATOMS: atom_id res chain seq x y z
N MET A 1 10.05 3.31 25.10
CA MET A 1 10.54 2.77 23.82
C MET A 1 11.80 3.53 23.45
N ASP A 2 12.78 2.84 22.88
CA ASP A 2 14.10 3.34 22.51
C ASP A 2 14.25 3.59 20.99
N ASP A 3 13.49 2.85 20.17
CA ASP A 3 13.45 3.04 18.71
C ASP A 3 12.92 4.43 18.35
N SER A 4 13.77 5.25 17.70
CA SER A 4 13.46 6.61 17.27
C SER A 4 13.64 6.77 15.76
N THR A 5 12.87 7.66 15.12
CA THR A 5 12.94 7.91 13.67
C THR A 5 13.01 9.40 13.40
N LEU A 6 14.00 9.80 12.60
CA LEU A 6 14.20 11.18 12.15
C LEU A 6 13.79 11.28 10.68
N ILE A 7 12.94 12.24 10.34
CA ILE A 7 12.42 12.44 8.99
C ILE A 7 12.65 13.88 8.57
N ALA A 8 13.35 14.12 7.47
CA ALA A 8 13.54 15.44 6.88
C ALA A 8 13.34 15.41 5.36
N SER A 9 13.10 16.58 4.78
CA SER A 9 13.06 16.79 3.33
C SER A 9 14.45 17.02 2.71
N SER A 10 15.47 17.31 3.51
CA SER A 10 16.83 17.63 3.05
C SER A 10 17.90 16.97 3.91
N LYS A 11 19.13 16.88 3.37
CA LYS A 11 20.31 16.45 4.12
C LYS A 11 20.56 17.36 5.34
N SER A 12 20.53 18.68 5.13
CA SER A 12 20.70 19.66 6.22
C SER A 12 19.67 19.47 7.34
N GLY A 13 18.41 19.21 6.99
CA GLY A 13 17.37 18.95 8.00
C GLY A 13 17.52 17.62 8.73
N ILE A 14 18.31 16.67 8.22
CA ILE A 14 18.75 15.47 8.97
C ILE A 14 19.94 15.83 9.86
N GLU A 15 20.90 16.61 9.38
CA GLU A 15 22.06 17.09 10.15
C GLU A 15 21.62 17.86 11.40
N ASP A 16 20.68 18.79 11.24
CA ASP A 16 20.10 19.56 12.34
C ASP A 16 19.44 18.64 13.38
N ARG A 17 18.62 17.69 12.92
CA ARG A 17 17.93 16.74 13.80
C ARG A 17 18.89 15.78 14.50
N LEU A 18 19.93 15.32 13.82
CA LEU A 18 20.98 14.49 14.40
C LEU A 18 21.77 15.25 15.46
N SER A 19 22.04 16.53 15.22
CA SER A 19 22.76 17.40 16.16
C SER A 19 21.93 17.61 17.43
N ILE A 20 20.65 17.97 17.29
CA ILE A 20 19.73 18.10 18.42
C ILE A 20 19.60 16.78 19.19
N ALA A 21 19.48 15.65 18.48
CA ALA A 21 19.38 14.33 19.11
C ALA A 21 20.67 13.97 19.87
N ALA A 22 21.84 14.25 19.30
CA ALA A 22 23.13 14.00 19.94
C ALA A 22 23.26 14.80 21.24
N GLU A 23 22.95 16.09 21.23
CA GLU A 23 22.94 16.92 22.44
C GLU A 23 21.96 16.41 23.49
N PHE A 24 20.73 16.08 23.06
CA PHE A 24 19.71 15.54 23.95
C PHE A 24 20.16 14.23 24.61
N TYR A 25 20.75 13.31 23.84
CA TYR A 25 21.24 12.05 24.37
C TYR A 25 22.40 12.24 25.34
N THR A 26 23.37 13.11 25.01
CA THR A 26 24.47 13.44 25.93
C THR A 26 23.96 14.05 27.23
N LEU A 27 23.04 15.02 27.17
CA LEU A 27 22.46 15.67 28.36
C LEU A 27 21.76 14.66 29.29
N ASN A 28 21.16 13.62 28.73
CA ASN A 28 20.45 12.60 29.48
C ASN A 28 21.31 11.37 29.83
N ASN A 29 22.62 11.40 29.58
CA ASN A 29 23.52 10.26 29.75
C ASN A 29 23.03 8.98 29.03
N VAL A 30 22.43 9.16 27.85
CA VAL A 30 21.99 8.08 26.96
C VAL A 30 22.96 7.98 25.79
N GLN A 31 23.32 6.76 25.39
CA GLN A 31 24.15 6.54 24.21
C GLN A 31 23.33 5.86 23.10
N ALA A 32 23.26 6.50 21.94
CA ALA A 32 22.64 5.92 20.78
C ALA A 32 23.59 4.95 20.06
N ASN A 33 23.09 3.79 19.65
CA ASN A 33 23.87 2.80 18.92
C ASN A 33 23.85 3.14 17.41
N SER A 34 24.85 3.89 16.96
CA SER A 34 24.99 4.30 15.56
C SER A 34 25.10 3.12 14.58
N ALA A 35 25.59 1.96 15.00
CA ALA A 35 25.65 0.75 14.17
C ALA A 35 24.27 0.18 13.83
N LYS A 36 23.22 0.55 14.58
CA LYS A 36 21.83 0.18 14.29
C LYS A 36 21.10 1.19 13.42
N TYR A 37 21.72 2.33 13.09
CA TYR A 37 21.07 3.34 12.26
C TYR A 37 20.85 2.82 10.84
N VAL A 38 19.66 3.09 10.31
CA VAL A 38 19.28 2.75 8.95
C VAL A 38 18.95 4.04 8.23
N LEU A 39 19.69 4.34 7.16
CA LEU A 39 19.44 5.51 6.33
C LEU A 39 18.56 5.16 5.14
N LEU A 40 17.48 5.91 4.98
CA LEU A 40 16.59 5.86 3.83
C LEU A 40 16.72 7.17 3.05
N SER A 41 17.12 7.10 1.78
CA SER A 41 17.17 8.25 0.89
C SER A 41 16.59 7.91 -0.47
N SER A 42 15.65 8.74 -0.93
CA SER A 42 15.07 8.62 -2.28
C SER A 42 15.94 9.28 -3.35
N SER A 43 16.73 10.30 -3.00
CA SER A 43 17.60 11.03 -3.93
C SER A 43 18.93 10.33 -4.20
N LEU A 44 19.48 9.69 -3.17
CA LEU A 44 20.79 9.05 -3.19
C LEU A 44 20.70 7.64 -2.61
N PRO A 45 20.07 6.67 -3.32
CA PRO A 45 20.00 5.29 -2.88
C PRO A 45 21.35 4.58 -3.03
N SER A 46 21.66 3.64 -2.14
CA SER A 46 22.88 2.81 -2.18
C SER A 46 24.21 3.58 -2.10
N SER A 47 24.19 4.84 -1.68
CA SER A 47 25.40 5.66 -1.52
C SER A 47 25.81 5.79 -0.06
N LYS A 48 27.11 6.02 0.17
CA LYS A 48 27.61 6.42 1.49
C LYS A 48 27.44 7.93 1.62
N ILE A 49 26.75 8.37 2.65
CA ILE A 49 26.48 9.78 2.94
C ILE A 49 27.14 10.11 4.26
N THR A 50 27.94 11.17 4.26
CA THR A 50 28.51 11.75 5.48
C THR A 50 27.66 12.94 5.88
N PHE A 51 27.20 12.92 7.12
CA PHE A 51 26.49 13.99 7.80
C PHE A 51 27.46 14.76 8.67
N GLU A 52 27.41 16.08 8.57
CA GLU A 52 28.17 17.02 9.38
C GLU A 52 27.26 17.50 10.50
N LEU A 53 27.60 17.17 11.74
CA LEU A 53 26.88 17.63 12.92
C LEU A 53 27.46 18.96 13.39
N SER A 54 26.60 19.83 13.91
CA SER A 54 27.06 21.08 14.51
C SER A 54 27.91 20.77 15.75
N SER A 55 29.13 21.29 15.78
CA SER A 55 29.99 21.16 16.96
C SER A 55 29.36 21.88 18.15
N SER A 56 29.23 21.19 19.28
CA SER A 56 28.81 21.79 20.55
C SER A 56 29.75 21.36 21.68
N SER A 57 29.71 22.07 22.81
CA SER A 57 30.54 21.73 23.98
C SER A 57 30.25 20.33 24.54
N LEU A 58 29.10 19.76 24.17
CA LEU A 58 28.62 18.46 24.62
C LEU A 58 28.93 17.32 23.64
N VAL A 59 29.23 17.61 22.38
CA VAL A 59 29.40 16.61 21.32
C VAL A 59 30.72 16.83 20.58
N SER A 60 31.68 15.93 20.78
CA SER A 60 32.98 15.94 20.09
C SER A 60 32.92 15.32 18.69
N ASP A 61 32.00 14.39 18.46
CA ASP A 61 31.85 13.69 17.19
C ASP A 61 31.02 14.52 16.22
N THR A 62 31.71 15.17 15.28
CA THR A 62 31.10 16.09 14.30
C THR A 62 30.70 15.42 12.99
N PHE A 63 31.00 14.13 12.80
CA PHE A 63 30.70 13.43 11.56
C PHE A 63 30.08 12.06 11.78
N LEU A 64 29.03 11.76 11.01
CA LEU A 64 28.38 10.45 10.97
C LEU A 64 28.29 10.00 9.52
N SER A 65 28.91 8.85 9.20
CA SER A 65 28.79 8.26 7.87
C SER A 65 27.84 7.07 7.88
N LEU A 66 26.80 7.11 7.06
CA LEU A 66 25.83 6.01 6.91
C LEU A 66 25.71 5.61 5.44
N SER A 67 25.47 4.32 5.20
CA SER A 67 25.09 3.82 3.88
C SER A 67 23.56 3.88 3.73
N SER A 68 23.12 4.56 2.69
CA SER A 68 21.74 4.60 2.26
C SER A 68 21.31 3.23 1.73
N LEU A 69 20.13 2.76 2.14
CA LEU A 69 19.59 1.51 1.63
C LEU A 69 19.20 1.62 0.14
N PRO A 70 19.41 0.55 -0.66
CA PRO A 70 18.91 0.51 -2.04
C PRO A 70 17.39 0.58 -2.09
N LEU A 71 16.82 1.22 -3.12
CA LEU A 71 15.36 1.41 -3.27
C LEU A 71 14.55 0.11 -3.19
N ASN A 72 15.11 -0.99 -3.72
CA ASN A 72 14.45 -2.30 -3.79
C ASN A 72 14.63 -3.16 -2.54
N THR A 73 15.38 -2.67 -1.55
CA THR A 73 15.49 -3.35 -0.27
C THR A 73 14.29 -3.05 0.61
N SER A 74 14.01 -3.98 1.52
CA SER A 74 13.00 -3.80 2.54
C SER A 74 13.65 -3.46 3.88
N PHE A 75 13.07 -2.52 4.62
CA PHE A 75 13.47 -2.19 5.97
C PHE A 75 12.34 -2.50 6.95
N ARG A 76 12.68 -2.68 8.23
CA ARG A 76 11.72 -3.04 9.28
C ARG A 76 11.49 -1.84 10.19
N PHE A 77 10.23 -1.50 10.42
CA PHE A 77 9.81 -0.48 11.38
C PHE A 77 8.69 -1.05 12.25
N LEU A 78 8.91 -1.05 13.58
CA LEU A 78 7.99 -1.64 14.57
C LEU A 78 7.54 -3.07 14.23
N GLY A 79 8.41 -3.89 13.61
CA GLY A 79 8.09 -5.26 13.21
C GLY A 79 7.41 -5.43 11.85
N VAL A 80 6.98 -4.33 11.22
CA VAL A 80 6.38 -4.31 9.87
C VAL A 80 7.44 -3.95 8.83
N TRP A 81 7.33 -4.54 7.64
CA TRP A 81 8.31 -4.34 6.57
C TRP A 81 7.81 -3.37 5.51
N PHE A 82 8.69 -2.46 5.12
CA PHE A 82 8.46 -1.40 4.15
C PHE A 82 9.52 -1.46 3.06
N SER A 83 9.24 -0.86 1.90
CA SER A 83 10.20 -0.73 0.81
C SER A 83 10.03 0.63 0.14
N LEU A 84 11.15 1.29 -0.19
CA LEU A 84 11.13 2.59 -0.86
C LEU A 84 10.56 2.52 -2.28
N SER A 85 10.72 1.38 -2.97
CA SER A 85 10.11 1.15 -4.29
C SER A 85 8.65 0.65 -4.24
N ALA A 86 8.01 0.71 -3.06
CA ALA A 86 6.65 0.20 -2.82
C ALA A 86 6.45 -1.27 -3.25
N SER A 87 7.54 -2.06 -3.22
CA SER A 87 7.53 -3.47 -3.57
C SER A 87 7.03 -4.34 -2.41
N SER A 88 6.00 -5.14 -2.67
CA SER A 88 5.44 -6.09 -1.71
C SER A 88 6.10 -7.48 -1.77
N ASN A 89 7.15 -7.66 -2.59
CA ASN A 89 7.74 -8.97 -2.85
C ASN A 89 8.37 -9.60 -1.61
N PHE A 90 9.03 -8.78 -0.78
CA PHE A 90 9.62 -9.25 0.47
C PHE A 90 8.53 -9.76 1.42
N VAL A 91 7.50 -8.93 1.67
CA VAL A 91 6.36 -9.27 2.53
C VAL A 91 5.65 -10.54 2.02
N LEU A 92 5.46 -10.65 0.70
CA LEU A 92 4.87 -11.84 0.08
C LEU A 92 5.70 -13.10 0.35
N LYS A 93 7.02 -13.04 0.20
CA LYS A 93 7.91 -14.17 0.50
C LYS A 93 7.88 -14.53 1.98
N GLN A 94 7.92 -13.53 2.86
CA GLN A 94 7.87 -13.71 4.31
C GLN A 94 6.59 -14.41 4.75
N VAL A 95 5.43 -13.89 4.35
CA VAL A 95 4.12 -14.46 4.69
C VAL A 95 3.97 -15.88 4.14
N ARG A 96 4.45 -16.14 2.91
CA ARG A 96 4.47 -17.51 2.35
C ARG A 96 5.33 -18.45 3.17
N SER A 97 6.50 -18.02 3.64
CA SER A 97 7.36 -18.82 4.51
C SER A 97 6.64 -19.15 5.80
N MET A 98 6.09 -18.14 6.48
CA MET A 98 5.41 -18.30 7.77
C MET A 98 4.27 -19.32 7.72
N VAL A 99 3.46 -19.28 6.67
CA VAL A 99 2.38 -20.26 6.48
C VAL A 99 2.93 -21.66 6.21
N LYS A 100 3.98 -21.77 5.38
CA LYS A 100 4.63 -23.06 5.10
C LYS A 100 5.26 -23.66 6.36
N ASP A 101 5.95 -22.85 7.16
CA ASP A 101 6.62 -23.28 8.38
C ASP A 101 5.60 -23.77 9.42
N MET A 102 4.49 -23.04 9.57
CA MET A 102 3.40 -23.47 10.46
C MET A 102 2.71 -24.74 9.95
N ALA A 103 2.47 -24.86 8.65
CA ALA A 103 1.89 -26.06 8.05
C ALA A 103 2.82 -27.28 8.23
N ALA A 104 4.13 -27.11 8.05
CA ALA A 104 5.13 -28.13 8.27
C ALA A 104 5.21 -28.55 9.75
N LEU A 105 5.09 -27.58 10.67
CA LEU A 105 5.10 -27.83 12.11
C LEU A 105 3.85 -28.58 12.59
N LEU A 106 2.66 -28.25 12.05
CA LEU A 106 1.39 -28.86 12.49
C LEU A 106 1.05 -30.17 11.75
N GLY A 107 1.57 -30.34 10.54
CA GLY A 107 1.36 -31.53 9.70
C GLY A 107 1.59 -32.86 10.43
N PRO A 108 2.77 -33.11 11.03
CA PRO A 108 3.09 -34.39 11.66
C PRO A 108 2.46 -34.56 13.06
N LYS A 109 2.04 -33.48 13.71
CA LYS A 109 1.55 -33.53 15.10
C LYS A 109 0.19 -34.23 15.20
N LYS A 110 -0.03 -35.05 16.24
CA LYS A 110 -1.32 -35.70 16.54
C LYS A 110 -2.31 -34.69 17.12
N LEU A 111 -2.84 -33.81 16.27
CA LEU A 111 -3.79 -32.76 16.63
C LEU A 111 -5.14 -33.02 15.98
N LEU A 112 -6.22 -32.69 16.68
CA LEU A 112 -7.57 -32.61 16.12
C LEU A 112 -7.65 -31.43 15.14
N ALA A 113 -8.52 -31.54 14.14
CA ALA A 113 -8.77 -30.45 13.19
C ALA A 113 -9.24 -29.16 13.89
N GLN A 114 -9.96 -29.26 15.01
CA GLN A 114 -10.36 -28.12 15.85
C GLN A 114 -9.15 -27.37 16.44
N HIS A 115 -8.13 -28.08 16.92
CA HIS A 115 -6.90 -27.45 17.41
C HIS A 115 -6.16 -26.72 16.28
N VAL A 116 -6.11 -27.31 15.08
CA VAL A 116 -5.49 -26.66 13.91
C VAL A 116 -6.28 -25.42 13.49
N ALA A 117 -7.61 -25.49 13.51
CA ALA A 117 -8.49 -24.35 13.20
C ALA A 117 -8.33 -23.22 14.22
N TYR A 118 -8.24 -23.55 15.51
CA TYR A 118 -7.95 -22.59 16.56
C TYR A 118 -6.60 -21.90 16.35
N LEU A 119 -5.52 -22.66 16.13
CA LEU A 119 -4.18 -22.09 15.87
C LEU A 119 -4.16 -21.22 14.61
N TYR A 120 -4.91 -21.61 13.58
CA TYR A 120 -5.09 -20.79 12.39
C TYR A 120 -5.77 -19.44 12.71
N ASN A 121 -6.91 -19.47 13.39
CA ASN A 121 -7.71 -18.27 13.69
C ASN A 121 -7.06 -17.34 14.73
N ALA A 122 -6.47 -17.90 15.78
CA ALA A 122 -6.00 -17.17 16.96
C ALA A 122 -4.51 -16.81 16.91
N ILE A 123 -3.71 -17.50 16.07
CA ILE A 123 -2.26 -17.26 15.98
C ILE A 123 -1.87 -16.86 14.57
N LEU A 124 -2.17 -17.70 13.57
CA LEU A 124 -1.67 -17.44 12.22
C LEU A 124 -2.29 -16.18 11.61
N LEU A 125 -3.62 -16.07 11.64
CA LEU A 125 -4.32 -14.94 11.04
C LEU A 125 -3.89 -13.59 11.65
N PRO A 126 -3.87 -13.38 12.98
CA PRO A 126 -3.37 -12.13 13.56
C PRO A 126 -1.92 -11.84 13.17
N ARG A 127 -1.06 -12.86 13.13
CA ARG A 127 0.35 -12.68 12.77
C ARG A 127 0.51 -12.28 11.31
N LEU A 128 -0.27 -12.88 10.40
CA LEU A 128 -0.30 -12.49 8.99
C LEU A 128 -0.88 -11.09 8.80
N GLU A 129 -1.97 -10.78 9.50
CA GLU A 129 -2.62 -9.47 9.50
C GLU A 129 -1.63 -8.37 9.90
N PHE A 130 -0.85 -8.60 10.95
CA PHE A 130 0.22 -7.69 11.39
C PHE A 130 1.29 -7.45 10.31
N HIS A 131 1.78 -8.51 9.65
CA HIS A 131 2.77 -8.36 8.58
C HIS A 131 2.21 -7.74 7.30
N LEU A 132 0.90 -7.82 7.07
CA LEU A 132 0.21 -7.33 5.89
C LEU A 132 -0.39 -5.92 6.06
N GLN A 133 -0.21 -5.26 7.20
CA GLN A 133 -0.77 -3.93 7.48
C GLN A 133 -0.50 -2.89 6.37
N THR A 134 0.61 -3.01 5.66
CA THR A 134 1.05 -2.08 4.61
C THR A 134 0.80 -2.60 3.19
N THR A 135 0.27 -3.83 3.02
CA THR A 135 0.09 -4.46 1.72
C THR A 135 -1.17 -5.32 1.67
N LEU A 136 -2.15 -4.91 0.85
CA LEU A 136 -3.37 -5.67 0.62
C LEU A 136 -3.29 -6.42 -0.73
N PHE A 137 -3.18 -7.74 -0.68
CA PHE A 137 -3.12 -8.61 -1.86
C PHE A 137 -4.51 -9.01 -2.38
N SER A 138 -4.58 -9.45 -3.65
CA SER A 138 -5.79 -10.02 -4.23
C SER A 138 -6.24 -11.31 -3.51
N GLU A 139 -7.53 -11.62 -3.60
CA GLU A 139 -8.09 -12.84 -3.03
C GLU A 139 -7.37 -14.11 -3.51
N SER A 140 -7.10 -14.21 -4.81
CA SER A 140 -6.36 -15.35 -5.39
C SER A 140 -4.96 -15.52 -4.79
N THR A 141 -4.27 -14.41 -4.51
CA THR A 141 -2.94 -14.41 -3.89
C THR A 141 -3.02 -14.87 -2.44
N ILE A 142 -3.99 -14.34 -1.67
CA ILE A 142 -4.21 -14.74 -0.27
C ILE A 142 -4.62 -16.22 -0.18
N GLN A 143 -5.52 -16.70 -1.04
CA GLN A 143 -5.92 -18.10 -1.11
C GLN A 143 -4.73 -19.01 -1.44
N SER A 144 -3.84 -18.59 -2.35
CA SER A 144 -2.59 -19.31 -2.66
C SER A 144 -1.65 -19.38 -1.45
N ILE A 145 -1.52 -18.29 -0.71
CA ILE A 145 -0.70 -18.22 0.52
C ILE A 145 -1.20 -19.20 1.58
N ILE A 146 -2.50 -19.22 1.87
CA ILE A 146 -3.10 -20.02 2.97
C ILE A 146 -3.34 -21.49 2.60
N LYS A 147 -3.27 -21.84 1.30
CA LYS A 147 -3.50 -23.20 0.79
C LYS A 147 -2.76 -24.31 1.57
N PRO A 148 -1.49 -24.16 1.99
CA PRO A 148 -0.80 -25.19 2.77
C PRO A 148 -1.51 -25.51 4.09
N MET A 149 -2.05 -24.50 4.78
CA MET A 149 -2.76 -24.70 6.03
C MET A 149 -4.11 -25.40 5.84
N PHE A 150 -4.84 -25.07 4.78
CA PHE A 150 -6.08 -25.79 4.47
C PHE A 150 -5.84 -27.24 4.06
N SER A 151 -4.69 -27.55 3.45
CA SER A 151 -4.27 -28.94 3.19
C SER A 151 -4.06 -29.71 4.49
N VAL A 152 -3.37 -29.11 5.48
CA VAL A 152 -3.19 -29.73 6.81
C VAL A 152 -4.54 -29.95 7.47
N LEU A 153 -5.40 -28.94 7.49
CA LEU A 153 -6.72 -29.04 8.09
C LEU A 153 -7.57 -30.15 7.46
N ARG A 154 -7.66 -30.22 6.12
CA ARG A 154 -8.41 -31.28 5.43
C ARG A 154 -7.93 -32.67 5.86
N ARG A 155 -6.61 -32.86 5.90
CA ARG A 155 -6.01 -34.13 6.35
C ARG A 155 -6.36 -34.46 7.79
N LYS A 156 -6.35 -33.48 8.70
CA LYS A 156 -6.74 -33.69 10.11
C LYS A 156 -8.24 -33.91 10.30
N ALA A 157 -9.06 -33.38 9.40
CA ALA A 157 -10.51 -33.56 9.42
C ALA A 157 -10.98 -34.84 8.70
N GLY A 158 -10.07 -35.63 8.12
CA GLY A 158 -10.41 -36.80 7.31
C GLY A 158 -11.10 -36.46 5.99
N LEU A 159 -10.99 -35.21 5.52
CA LEU A 159 -11.61 -34.74 4.29
C LEU A 159 -10.74 -35.03 3.07
N ALA A 160 -11.37 -35.31 1.93
CA ALA A 160 -10.69 -35.49 0.66
C ALA A 160 -9.91 -34.21 0.28
N ALA A 161 -8.77 -34.36 -0.40
CA ALA A 161 -7.97 -33.24 -0.86
C ALA A 161 -8.74 -32.31 -1.82
N THR A 162 -9.71 -32.86 -2.55
CA THR A 162 -10.59 -32.17 -3.51
C THR A 162 -11.78 -31.45 -2.88
N THR A 163 -11.96 -31.55 -1.55
CA THR A 163 -13.09 -30.91 -0.85
C THR A 163 -13.13 -29.41 -1.16
N PRO A 164 -14.26 -28.87 -1.66
CA PRO A 164 -14.41 -27.45 -1.95
C PRO A 164 -14.05 -26.56 -0.76
N LEU A 165 -13.31 -25.48 -1.01
CA LEU A 165 -12.88 -24.57 0.05
C LEU A 165 -14.08 -23.94 0.80
N ALA A 166 -15.17 -23.67 0.10
CA ALA A 166 -16.40 -23.14 0.69
C ALA A 166 -16.94 -24.00 1.85
N LEU A 167 -16.79 -25.32 1.79
CA LEU A 167 -17.23 -26.24 2.86
C LEU A 167 -16.42 -26.09 4.14
N LEU A 168 -15.15 -25.63 4.05
CA LEU A 168 -14.33 -25.37 5.23
C LEU A 168 -14.77 -24.12 6.00
N PHE A 169 -15.50 -23.21 5.36
CA PHE A 169 -16.02 -21.98 5.96
C PHE A 169 -17.44 -22.13 6.53
N LEU A 170 -18.14 -23.23 6.23
CA LEU A 170 -19.43 -23.52 6.86
C LEU A 170 -19.21 -23.65 8.38
N LYS A 171 -20.10 -23.02 9.16
CA LYS A 171 -20.05 -22.94 10.64
C LYS A 171 -20.11 -24.29 11.39
N LEU A 172 -19.99 -25.42 10.71
CA LEU A 172 -20.26 -26.76 11.25
C LEU A 172 -19.25 -27.19 12.36
N PRO A 173 -17.97 -27.60 12.14
CA PRO A 173 -17.12 -28.02 13.27
C PRO A 173 -15.88 -27.16 13.58
N PHE A 174 -15.46 -26.27 12.68
CA PHE A 174 -14.10 -25.67 12.74
C PHE A 174 -14.06 -24.14 12.83
N SER A 175 -15.16 -23.43 12.56
CA SER A 175 -15.27 -21.96 12.67
C SER A 175 -14.13 -21.18 11.97
N ILE A 176 -13.64 -21.68 10.84
CA ILE A 176 -12.47 -21.09 10.16
C ILE A 176 -12.85 -19.78 9.51
N GLN A 177 -12.04 -18.75 9.76
CA GLN A 177 -12.24 -17.45 9.15
C GLN A 177 -11.63 -17.38 7.74
N ASN A 178 -12.28 -16.65 6.84
CA ASN A 178 -11.70 -16.37 5.53
C ASN A 178 -10.62 -15.28 5.69
N ALA A 179 -9.36 -15.63 5.41
CA ALA A 179 -8.23 -14.73 5.53
C ALA A 179 -8.37 -13.44 4.70
N PHE A 180 -8.88 -13.54 3.47
CA PHE A 180 -9.02 -12.37 2.59
C PHE A 180 -10.00 -11.37 3.18
N TYR A 181 -11.19 -11.83 3.62
CA TYR A 181 -12.18 -10.95 4.24
C TYR A 181 -11.69 -10.36 5.56
N ARG A 182 -10.95 -11.14 6.36
CA ARG A 182 -10.35 -10.61 7.60
C ARG A 182 -9.35 -9.50 7.32
N PHE A 183 -8.41 -9.71 6.40
CA PHE A 183 -7.41 -8.70 6.06
C PHE A 183 -8.07 -7.46 5.44
N LEU A 184 -9.02 -7.65 4.51
CA LEU A 184 -9.78 -6.55 3.92
C LEU A 184 -10.52 -5.75 5.00
N SER A 185 -11.20 -6.41 5.93
CA SER A 185 -11.91 -5.74 7.04
C SER A 185 -10.95 -4.92 7.91
N SER A 186 -9.75 -5.45 8.20
CA SER A 186 -8.72 -4.76 8.98
C SER A 186 -8.23 -3.49 8.28
N HIS A 187 -7.96 -3.58 6.96
CA HIS A 187 -7.57 -2.42 6.16
C HIS A 187 -8.70 -1.38 6.05
N ILE A 188 -9.95 -1.81 5.84
CA ILE A 188 -11.11 -0.91 5.80
C ILE A 188 -11.22 -0.17 7.14
N ALA A 189 -11.16 -0.88 8.27
CA ALA A 189 -11.24 -0.27 9.59
C ALA A 189 -10.10 0.73 9.82
N SER A 190 -8.86 0.41 9.44
CA SER A 190 -7.70 1.30 9.56
C SER A 190 -7.85 2.58 8.72
N TRP A 191 -8.35 2.47 7.48
CA TRP A 191 -8.62 3.65 6.67
C TRP A 191 -9.79 4.48 7.20
N GLN A 192 -10.83 3.83 7.71
CA GLN A 192 -11.96 4.52 8.33
C GLN A 192 -11.54 5.31 9.57
N THR A 193 -10.70 4.73 10.44
CA THR A 193 -10.18 5.47 11.61
C THR A 193 -9.38 6.69 11.16
N ILE A 194 -8.49 6.55 10.17
CA ILE A 194 -7.72 7.68 9.61
C ILE A 194 -8.65 8.76 9.02
N PHE A 195 -9.65 8.37 8.23
CA PHE A 195 -10.53 9.32 7.54
C PHE A 195 -11.54 10.03 8.45
N THR A 196 -11.84 9.46 9.61
CA THR A 196 -12.75 10.05 10.60
C THR A 196 -12.02 10.87 11.67
N HIS A 197 -10.72 10.64 11.86
CA HIS A 197 -9.95 11.30 12.90
C HIS A 197 -9.73 12.79 12.57
N PRO A 198 -9.98 13.73 13.52
CA PRO A 198 -9.92 15.17 13.26
C PRO A 198 -8.54 15.63 12.78
N ASP A 199 -7.47 15.16 13.42
CA ASP A 199 -6.08 15.57 13.09
C ASP A 199 -5.61 15.08 11.70
N PHE A 200 -6.28 14.06 11.14
CA PHE A 200 -5.92 13.48 9.84
C PHE A 200 -6.86 13.93 8.73
N LYS A 201 -7.75 14.90 8.97
CA LYS A 201 -8.72 15.37 7.97
C LYS A 201 -8.05 15.88 6.69
N ASP A 202 -7.00 16.67 6.81
CA ASP A 202 -6.27 17.21 5.65
C ASP A 202 -5.54 16.11 4.87
N PHE A 203 -4.95 15.15 5.58
CA PHE A 203 -4.36 13.97 4.96
C PHE A 203 -5.41 13.13 4.24
N ALA A 204 -6.58 12.92 4.85
CA ALA A 204 -7.67 12.14 4.26
C ALA A 204 -8.21 12.79 2.97
N LEU A 205 -8.41 14.11 3.01
CA LEU A 205 -8.75 14.93 1.85
C LEU A 205 -7.70 14.82 0.75
N TYR A 206 -6.43 14.98 1.12
CA TYR A 206 -5.31 14.87 0.19
C TYR A 206 -5.22 13.47 -0.43
N ALA A 207 -5.30 12.40 0.35
CA ALA A 207 -5.17 11.03 -0.12
C ALA A 207 -6.27 10.66 -1.13
N ILE A 208 -7.52 11.04 -0.85
CA ILE A 208 -8.65 10.79 -1.77
C ILE A 208 -8.53 11.67 -3.02
N SER A 209 -8.18 12.95 -2.86
CA SER A 209 -8.01 13.88 -4.00
C SER A 209 -6.85 13.49 -4.90
N TYR A 210 -5.73 13.05 -4.31
CA TYR A 210 -4.58 12.50 -5.02
C TYR A 210 -4.98 11.26 -5.82
N LEU A 211 -5.69 10.32 -5.19
CA LEU A 211 -6.17 9.12 -5.89
C LEU A 211 -7.16 9.48 -7.00
N GLN A 212 -8.08 10.41 -6.76
CA GLN A 212 -9.03 10.90 -7.74
C GLN A 212 -8.34 11.53 -8.95
N GLY A 213 -7.36 12.42 -8.71
CA GLY A 213 -6.55 13.04 -9.74
C GLY A 213 -5.71 12.02 -10.52
N TYR A 214 -5.08 11.08 -9.81
CA TYR A 214 -4.30 10.00 -10.42
C TYR A 214 -5.14 9.13 -11.35
N LEU A 215 -6.38 8.82 -10.96
CA LEU A 215 -7.31 8.01 -11.75
C LEU A 215 -7.97 8.80 -12.89
N GLY A 216 -7.83 10.12 -12.92
CA GLY A 216 -8.56 10.92 -13.89
C GLY A 216 -10.08 10.92 -13.63
N ALA A 217 -10.52 10.60 -12.41
CA ALA A 217 -11.93 10.42 -12.10
C ALA A 217 -12.64 11.75 -11.79
N GLU A 218 -13.81 11.98 -12.38
CA GLU A 218 -14.64 13.16 -12.12
C GLU A 218 -15.21 13.13 -10.68
N SER A 219 -15.78 11.99 -10.29
CA SER A 219 -16.35 11.78 -8.96
C SER A 219 -15.37 11.10 -8.00
N CYS A 220 -15.69 11.13 -6.71
CA CYS A 220 -14.88 10.51 -5.67
C CYS A 220 -14.61 9.01 -5.97
N PRO A 221 -13.38 8.51 -5.76
CA PRO A 221 -13.03 7.09 -5.96
C PRO A 221 -13.91 6.11 -5.17
N THR A 222 -14.56 6.55 -4.10
CA THR A 222 -15.48 5.75 -3.28
C THR A 222 -16.83 5.47 -3.93
N THR A 223 -17.25 6.27 -4.91
CA THR A 223 -18.58 6.18 -5.54
C THR A 223 -18.56 5.60 -6.95
N ILE A 224 -17.38 5.48 -7.55
CA ILE A 224 -17.21 5.02 -8.93
C ILE A 224 -16.80 3.55 -8.99
N ASN A 225 -17.08 2.89 -10.12
CA ASN A 225 -16.51 1.58 -10.40
C ASN A 225 -15.01 1.69 -10.69
N LEU A 226 -14.17 1.08 -9.84
CA LEU A 226 -12.71 1.10 -9.93
C LEU A 226 -12.11 -0.04 -10.78
N GLU A 227 -12.93 -0.99 -11.25
CA GLU A 227 -12.47 -2.12 -12.08
C GLU A 227 -11.64 -1.75 -13.32
N PRO A 228 -11.93 -0.64 -14.04
CA PRO A 228 -11.13 -0.24 -15.20
C PRO A 228 -9.63 -0.09 -14.91
N TRP A 229 -9.26 0.27 -13.67
CA TRP A 229 -7.87 0.49 -13.27
C TRP A 229 -7.20 -0.72 -12.59
N SER A 230 -7.91 -1.85 -12.46
CA SER A 230 -7.40 -3.06 -11.78
C SER A 230 -6.12 -3.64 -12.41
N GLN A 231 -5.91 -3.43 -13.72
CA GLN A 231 -4.74 -3.95 -14.44
C GLN A 231 -3.50 -3.08 -14.26
N VAL A 232 -3.66 -1.83 -13.84
CA VAL A 232 -2.60 -0.81 -13.74
C VAL A 232 -1.56 -1.25 -12.71
N ILE A 233 -0.34 -1.51 -13.19
CA ILE A 233 0.74 -2.11 -12.39
C ILE A 233 1.06 -1.28 -11.13
N SER A 234 1.10 0.05 -11.26
CA SER A 234 1.39 0.97 -10.16
C SER A 234 0.31 1.01 -9.07
N LEU A 235 -0.92 0.63 -9.38
CA LEU A 235 -2.02 0.57 -8.40
C LEU A 235 -2.11 -0.78 -7.69
N ARG A 236 -1.44 -1.83 -8.19
CA ARG A 236 -1.52 -3.19 -7.62
C ARG A 236 -1.04 -3.26 -6.18
N THR A 237 -0.12 -2.41 -5.77
CA THR A 237 0.40 -2.33 -4.40
C THR A 237 -0.23 -1.20 -3.58
N HIS A 238 -1.09 -0.38 -4.20
CA HIS A 238 -1.69 0.78 -3.54
C HIS A 238 -2.80 0.34 -2.58
N THR A 239 -2.55 0.45 -1.27
CA THR A 239 -3.45 -0.06 -0.23
C THR A 239 -4.82 0.59 -0.22
N LEU A 240 -4.91 1.93 -0.33
CA LEU A 240 -6.19 2.64 -0.39
C LEU A 240 -7.01 2.21 -1.62
N PHE A 241 -6.41 2.24 -2.81
CA PHE A 241 -7.07 1.79 -4.04
C PHE A 241 -7.57 0.35 -3.93
N ASN A 242 -6.73 -0.59 -3.48
CA ASN A 242 -7.12 -1.98 -3.30
C ASN A 242 -8.23 -2.13 -2.25
N SER A 243 -8.21 -1.35 -1.17
CA SER A 243 -9.25 -1.37 -0.14
C SER A 243 -10.59 -0.94 -0.72
N LEU A 244 -10.61 0.16 -1.48
CA LEU A 244 -11.81 0.64 -2.18
C LEU A 244 -12.30 -0.37 -3.21
N LEU A 245 -11.44 -0.84 -4.11
CA LEU A 245 -11.78 -1.80 -5.16
C LEU A 245 -12.33 -3.13 -4.61
N PHE A 246 -11.69 -3.69 -3.60
CA PHE A 246 -12.14 -4.97 -3.04
C PHE A 246 -13.38 -4.82 -2.17
N SER A 247 -13.53 -3.69 -1.48
CA SER A 247 -14.76 -3.39 -0.75
C SER A 247 -15.97 -3.22 -1.69
N SER A 248 -15.80 -2.59 -2.86
CA SER A 248 -16.88 -2.40 -3.83
C SER A 248 -17.36 -3.73 -4.43
N ARG A 249 -16.46 -4.70 -4.62
CA ARG A 249 -16.83 -6.07 -5.05
C ARG A 249 -17.72 -6.80 -4.04
N LEU A 250 -17.70 -6.38 -2.79
CA LEU A 250 -18.52 -6.91 -1.70
C LEU A 250 -19.72 -6.01 -1.37
N ASN A 251 -20.02 -5.02 -2.22
CA ASN A 251 -21.06 -4.02 -1.99
C ASN A 251 -20.91 -3.24 -0.67
N ILE A 252 -19.68 -3.09 -0.17
CA ILE A 252 -19.39 -2.27 1.01
C ILE A 252 -19.20 -0.83 0.55
N THR A 253 -20.05 0.07 1.05
CA THR A 253 -20.00 1.51 0.74
C THR A 253 -19.20 2.28 1.78
N TRP A 254 -18.46 3.29 1.34
CA TRP A 254 -17.71 4.18 2.22
C TRP A 254 -18.45 5.50 2.42
N SER A 255 -18.86 5.79 3.65
CA SER A 255 -19.36 7.12 4.05
C SER A 255 -18.19 7.99 4.50
N LEU A 256 -17.68 8.83 3.61
CA LEU A 256 -16.68 9.84 3.97
C LEU A 256 -17.39 11.11 4.46
N PRO A 257 -16.91 11.76 5.55
CA PRO A 257 -17.45 13.04 6.01
C PRO A 257 -17.12 14.20 5.05
N PHE A 258 -16.34 13.92 4.02
CA PHE A 258 -15.92 14.86 3.00
C PHE A 258 -16.08 14.23 1.60
N ARG A 259 -16.35 15.07 0.60
CA ARG A 259 -16.32 14.69 -0.81
C ARG A 259 -15.50 15.75 -1.54
N PRO A 260 -14.23 15.50 -1.86
CA PRO A 260 -13.45 16.49 -2.56
C PRO A 260 -14.02 16.63 -3.98
N PRO A 261 -14.53 17.82 -4.37
CA PRO A 261 -14.80 18.09 -5.77
C PRO A 261 -13.46 18.15 -6.49
N ARG A 262 -13.40 17.59 -7.69
CA ARG A 262 -12.26 17.82 -8.56
C ARG A 262 -12.34 19.25 -9.10
N GLN A 263 -11.36 20.09 -8.78
CA GLN A 263 -11.36 21.51 -9.14
C GLN A 263 -10.82 21.78 -10.56
N ASP A 264 -10.08 20.83 -11.13
CA ASP A 264 -9.36 20.92 -12.40
C ASP A 264 -10.21 20.52 -13.63
N LEU A 265 -11.24 19.69 -13.43
CA LEU A 265 -12.14 19.30 -14.50
C LEU A 265 -13.39 20.18 -14.50
N GLN A 266 -13.52 21.04 -15.52
CA GLN A 266 -14.83 21.55 -15.93
C GLN A 266 -15.81 20.37 -16.09
N PRO A 267 -17.13 20.54 -15.86
CA PRO A 267 -18.11 19.46 -15.98
C PRO A 267 -18.16 18.98 -17.44
N ALA A 268 -17.35 17.97 -17.74
CA ALA A 268 -17.17 17.47 -19.08
C ALA A 268 -16.99 15.95 -19.04
N LEU A 269 -17.55 15.30 -20.07
CA LEU A 269 -17.72 13.85 -20.13
C LEU A 269 -16.36 13.13 -20.05
N PRO A 270 -16.13 12.28 -19.03
CA PRO A 270 -14.87 11.56 -18.89
C PRO A 270 -14.71 10.54 -20.02
N LEU A 271 -13.51 10.39 -20.56
CA LEU A 271 -13.24 9.45 -21.65
C LEU A 271 -13.60 8.00 -21.27
N ARG A 272 -13.57 7.67 -19.97
CA ARG A 272 -13.98 6.36 -19.44
C ARG A 272 -15.46 6.02 -19.72
N SER A 273 -16.35 7.02 -19.74
CA SER A 273 -17.78 6.77 -19.95
C SER A 273 -18.13 6.60 -21.42
N ILE A 274 -17.23 7.05 -22.31
CA ILE A 274 -17.41 7.03 -23.75
C ILE A 274 -16.76 5.78 -24.35
N LEU A 275 -15.56 5.42 -23.87
CA LEU A 275 -14.75 4.38 -24.49
C LEU A 275 -15.00 3.00 -23.90
N PRO A 276 -14.94 1.93 -24.73
CA PRO A 276 -14.97 0.55 -24.25
C PRO A 276 -13.87 0.31 -23.21
N HIS A 277 -14.20 -0.48 -22.18
CA HIS A 277 -13.30 -0.76 -21.07
C HIS A 277 -11.96 -1.36 -21.52
N SER A 278 -11.98 -2.20 -22.56
CA SER A 278 -10.77 -2.80 -23.14
C SER A 278 -9.83 -1.77 -23.76
N ILE A 279 -10.36 -0.75 -24.45
CA ILE A 279 -9.56 0.32 -25.08
C ILE A 279 -9.00 1.26 -24.01
N PHE A 280 -9.83 1.60 -23.00
CA PHE A 280 -9.37 2.40 -21.86
C PHE A 280 -8.20 1.73 -21.14
N GLN A 281 -8.29 0.42 -20.90
CA GLN A 281 -7.25 -0.35 -20.22
C GLN A 281 -5.94 -0.41 -20.98
N THR A 282 -5.98 -0.69 -22.29
CA THR A 282 -4.76 -0.81 -23.11
C THR A 282 -4.07 0.54 -23.30
N ALA A 283 -4.84 1.62 -23.43
CA ALA A 283 -4.30 2.95 -23.71
C ALA A 283 -4.08 3.82 -22.46
N TRP A 284 -4.45 3.35 -21.26
CA TRP A 284 -4.34 4.11 -20.00
C TRP A 284 -2.97 4.77 -19.77
N LYS A 285 -1.88 4.05 -20.05
CA LYS A 285 -0.52 4.59 -19.88
C LYS A 285 -0.28 5.81 -20.77
N LEU A 286 -0.74 5.75 -22.02
CA LEU A 286 -0.63 6.85 -22.96
C LEU A 286 -1.45 8.05 -22.50
N TRP A 287 -2.69 7.81 -22.06
CA TRP A 287 -3.60 8.87 -21.64
C TRP A 287 -3.08 9.60 -20.41
N LYS A 288 -2.56 8.84 -19.44
CA LYS A 288 -1.95 9.38 -18.24
C LYS A 288 -0.72 10.22 -18.57
N ASN A 289 0.15 9.76 -19.46
CA ASN A 289 1.34 10.52 -19.86
C ASN A 289 0.98 11.84 -20.56
N LEU A 290 -0.15 11.86 -21.26
CA LEU A 290 -0.64 13.03 -21.99
C LEU A 290 -1.63 13.87 -21.18
N ASN A 291 -1.90 13.51 -19.91
CA ASN A 291 -2.93 14.12 -19.06
C ASN A 291 -4.32 14.23 -19.72
N LEU A 292 -4.69 13.24 -20.54
CA LEU A 292 -5.98 13.17 -21.24
C LEU A 292 -6.98 12.30 -20.47
N PHE A 293 -8.00 12.92 -19.89
CA PHE A 293 -9.02 12.27 -19.06
C PHE A 293 -10.44 12.56 -19.51
N VAL A 294 -10.67 13.67 -20.23
CA VAL A 294 -12.00 14.20 -20.52
C VAL A 294 -12.15 14.54 -22.01
N LEU A 295 -13.35 14.33 -22.56
CA LEU A 295 -13.65 14.60 -23.97
C LEU A 295 -13.37 16.05 -24.39
N ALA A 296 -13.63 17.00 -23.49
CA ALA A 296 -13.36 18.42 -23.73
C ALA A 296 -11.90 18.72 -24.08
N GLN A 297 -10.95 17.89 -23.63
CA GLN A 297 -9.53 18.04 -23.98
C GLN A 297 -9.22 17.61 -25.42
N LEU A 298 -10.12 16.88 -26.07
CA LEU A 298 -10.00 16.40 -27.45
C LEU A 298 -10.94 17.12 -28.41
N ALA A 299 -11.87 17.93 -27.91
CA ALA A 299 -12.83 18.66 -28.72
C ALA A 299 -12.30 20.05 -29.07
N SER A 300 -12.70 20.58 -30.23
CA SER A 300 -12.43 21.96 -30.64
C SER A 300 -12.94 22.97 -29.60
N PRO A 301 -12.41 24.21 -29.54
CA PRO A 301 -12.88 25.21 -28.57
C PRO A 301 -14.36 25.55 -28.76
N CYS A 302 -14.90 25.31 -29.95
CA CYS A 302 -16.32 25.45 -30.28
C CYS A 302 -17.15 24.18 -30.05
N GLY A 303 -16.54 23.07 -29.60
CA GLY A 303 -17.19 21.83 -29.19
C GLY A 303 -17.78 20.98 -30.33
N ARG A 304 -17.52 21.31 -31.60
CA ARG A 304 -18.22 20.72 -32.76
C ARG A 304 -17.49 19.55 -33.42
N TYR A 305 -16.19 19.45 -33.26
CA TYR A 305 -15.36 18.42 -33.90
C TYR A 305 -14.21 18.02 -32.98
N LEU A 306 -13.71 16.80 -33.16
CA LEU A 306 -12.50 16.35 -32.49
C LEU A 306 -11.28 16.97 -33.17
N MET A 307 -10.33 17.43 -32.36
CA MET A 307 -9.06 17.98 -32.81
C MET A 307 -8.16 16.86 -33.35
N ASN A 308 -7.36 17.18 -34.37
CA ASN A 308 -6.31 16.27 -34.83
C ASN A 308 -5.10 16.36 -33.88
N TRP A 309 -4.24 15.34 -33.90
CA TRP A 309 -3.00 15.32 -33.10
C TRP A 309 -2.11 16.56 -33.24
N PRO A 310 -1.93 17.18 -34.44
CA PRO A 310 -1.17 18.42 -34.58
C PRO A 310 -1.79 19.58 -33.80
N ASP A 311 -3.12 19.70 -33.80
CA ASP A 311 -3.85 20.79 -33.14
C ASP A 311 -3.74 20.68 -31.61
N LEU A 312 -3.79 19.45 -31.08
CA LEU A 312 -3.60 19.18 -29.66
C LEU A 312 -2.18 19.51 -29.17
N ARG A 313 -1.17 19.37 -30.03
CA ARG A 313 0.20 19.79 -29.73
C ARG A 313 0.32 21.31 -29.74
N TYR A 314 -0.31 21.96 -30.72
CA TYR A 314 -0.28 23.42 -30.86
C TYR A 314 -0.89 24.13 -29.64
N LEU A 315 -1.96 23.58 -29.07
CA LEU A 315 -2.64 24.15 -27.89
C LEU A 315 -1.98 23.79 -26.55
N SER A 316 -0.79 23.18 -26.55
CA SER A 316 -0.06 22.77 -25.33
C SER A 316 -0.83 21.83 -24.40
N ILE A 317 -1.89 21.18 -24.90
CA ILE A 317 -2.66 20.17 -24.15
C ILE A 317 -1.82 18.90 -24.00
N LEU A 318 -0.95 18.61 -24.97
CA LEU A 318 0.01 17.51 -24.95
C LEU A 318 1.40 18.02 -24.56
N LEU A 319 1.73 18.00 -23.27
CA LEU A 319 3.10 18.19 -22.80
C LEU A 319 3.87 16.87 -22.97
N LEU A 320 4.69 16.77 -24.01
CA LEU A 320 5.72 15.74 -24.08
C LEU A 320 6.79 16.08 -23.05
N VAL A 321 6.78 15.37 -21.93
CA VAL A 321 7.98 15.27 -21.08
C VAL A 321 9.01 14.49 -21.91
N TYR A 322 9.99 15.20 -22.45
CA TYR A 322 11.21 14.61 -23.01
C TYR A 322 12.05 13.99 -21.89
#